data_AF-A0A4P5YW68-F1
#
_entry.id   AF-A0A4P5YW68-F1
#
_cell.length_a   1.000
_cell.length_b   1.000
_cell.length_c   1.000
_cell.angle_alpha   90.00
_cell.angle_beta   90.00
_cell.angle_gamma   90.00
#
_symmetry.space_group_name_H-M   'P 1'
#
loop_
_entity.id
_entity.type
_entity.pdbx_description
1 polymer ?
#
loop_
_entity_poly.entity_id
_entity_poly.type
_entity_poly.pdbx_seq_one_letter_code
_entity_poly.pdbx_strand_id
1 'polypeptide(L)'
;MNLPAQGELSALCWKEPDPLRLHVNDVIRIDGRLGRVIRVNDCAAVVLMHRPAREFTTRFDKRVHFQPSATTFRISTHAETEVLNRNPRPKRKSPERRT
;
A
#
# COMPACT_ATOMS: atom_id res chain seq x y z
N MET A 1 -10.41 52.26 10.88
CA MET A 1 -9.34 51.24 10.87
C MET A 1 -9.51 50.39 9.62
N ASN A 2 -8.60 50.53 8.65
CA ASN A 2 -8.60 49.76 7.41
C ASN A 2 -7.93 48.40 7.67
N LEU A 3 -8.64 47.30 7.43
CA LEU A 3 -8.03 45.97 7.36
C LEU A 3 -7.22 45.91 6.06
N PRO A 4 -5.90 45.60 6.10
CA PRO A 4 -5.14 45.45 4.86
C PRO A 4 -5.64 44.22 4.09
N ALA A 5 -5.73 44.38 2.78
CA ALA A 5 -6.27 43.43 1.83
C ALA A 5 -5.63 42.03 1.97
N GLN A 6 -6.47 41.01 2.02
CA GLN A 6 -6.12 39.58 1.92
C GLN A 6 -5.62 39.23 0.50
N GLY A 7 -4.57 39.92 0.04
CA GLY A 7 -4.05 39.83 -1.33
C GLY A 7 -2.86 38.88 -1.51
N GLU A 8 -2.37 38.22 -0.46
CA GLU A 8 -1.09 37.50 -0.47
C GLU A 8 -1.19 35.97 -0.38
N LEU A 9 -2.34 35.36 -0.72
CA LEU A 9 -2.46 33.89 -0.77
C LEU A 9 -2.29 33.30 -2.18
N SER A 10 -2.28 34.12 -3.22
CA SER A 10 -2.19 33.70 -4.63
C SER A 10 -0.79 33.23 -5.05
N ALA A 11 0.22 33.37 -4.19
CA ALA A 11 1.58 32.87 -4.39
C ALA A 11 1.85 31.54 -3.66
N LEU A 12 0.80 30.83 -3.19
CA LEU A 12 0.93 29.47 -2.66
C LEU A 12 1.49 28.57 -3.78
N CYS A 13 2.77 28.26 -3.65
CA CYS A 13 3.58 27.53 -4.60
C CYS A 13 2.89 26.23 -5.06
N TRP A 14 2.60 26.14 -6.35
CA TRP A 14 2.35 24.87 -7.01
C TRP A 14 3.67 24.10 -7.07
N LYS A 15 4.03 23.40 -5.99
CA LYS A 15 5.13 22.44 -6.01
C LYS A 15 4.58 21.14 -6.59
N GLU A 16 5.26 20.58 -7.58
CA GLU A 16 4.95 19.22 -8.04
C GLU A 16 5.03 18.25 -6.86
N PRO A 17 4.06 17.32 -6.72
CA PRO A 17 4.05 16.38 -5.61
C PRO A 17 5.31 15.52 -5.66
N ASP A 18 5.97 15.37 -4.51
CA ASP A 18 7.17 14.53 -4.42
C ASP A 18 6.81 13.09 -4.85
N PRO A 19 7.69 12.40 -5.60
CA PRO A 19 7.40 11.08 -6.13
C PRO A 19 7.05 10.09 -5.02
N LEU A 20 5.90 9.42 -5.17
CA LEU A 20 5.38 8.51 -4.16
C LEU A 20 6.28 7.28 -4.05
N ARG A 21 6.68 6.92 -2.82
CA ARG A 21 7.53 5.76 -2.59
C ARG A 21 6.78 4.48 -2.89
N LEU A 22 5.49 4.36 -2.54
CA LEU A 22 4.66 3.18 -2.77
C LEU A 22 3.80 3.33 -4.04
N HIS A 23 3.60 2.22 -4.74
CA HIS A 23 2.81 2.13 -5.97
C HIS A 23 1.74 1.06 -5.84
N VAL A 24 0.69 1.19 -6.67
CA VAL A 24 -0.35 0.16 -6.78
C VAL A 24 0.30 -1.16 -7.22
N ASN A 25 -0.14 -2.26 -6.62
CA ASN A 25 0.38 -3.62 -6.79
C ASN A 25 1.76 -3.90 -6.18
N ASP A 26 2.35 -2.98 -5.42
CA ASP A 26 3.50 -3.33 -4.58
C ASP A 26 3.13 -4.43 -3.60
N VAL A 27 4.07 -5.36 -3.42
CA VAL A 27 4.01 -6.39 -2.38
C VAL A 27 4.94 -5.96 -1.27
N ILE A 28 4.38 -5.72 -0.10
CA ILE A 28 5.11 -5.16 1.04
C ILE A 28 5.07 -6.08 2.25
N ARG A 29 6.07 -5.97 3.13
CA ARG A 29 6.11 -6.68 4.41
C ARG A 29 5.89 -5.70 5.56
N ILE A 30 4.87 -5.94 6.37
CA ILE A 30 4.50 -5.15 7.56
C ILE A 30 4.25 -6.12 8.70
N ASP A 31 4.89 -5.90 9.86
CA ASP A 31 4.79 -6.78 11.05
C ASP A 31 5.01 -8.27 10.73
N GLY A 32 5.95 -8.56 9.83
CA GLY A 32 6.26 -9.92 9.38
C GLY A 32 5.21 -10.54 8.45
N ARG A 33 4.15 -9.82 8.08
CA ARG A 33 3.08 -10.28 7.18
C ARG A 33 3.17 -9.64 5.81
N LEU A 34 2.73 -10.37 4.79
CA LEU A 34 2.63 -9.87 3.43
C LEU A 34 1.34 -9.09 3.23
N GLY A 35 1.48 -7.91 2.62
CA GLY A 35 0.37 -7.09 2.16
C GLY A 35 0.57 -6.70 0.70
N ARG A 36 -0.54 -6.36 0.04
CA ARG A 36 -0.53 -5.81 -1.32
C ARG A 36 -1.12 -4.42 -1.30
N VAL A 37 -0.43 -3.46 -1.89
CA VAL A 37 -0.96 -2.11 -2.08
C VAL A 37 -2.02 -2.18 -3.18
N ILE A 38 -3.25 -1.80 -2.85
CA ILE A 38 -4.38 -1.84 -3.78
C ILE A 38 -4.76 -0.45 -4.31
N ARG A 39 -4.38 0.61 -3.61
CA ARG A 39 -4.61 1.99 -4.02
C ARG A 39 -3.54 2.88 -3.42
N VAL A 40 -3.14 3.91 -4.16
CA VAL A 40 -2.26 4.98 -3.67
C VAL A 40 -2.89 6.31 -4.09
N ASN A 41 -2.91 7.27 -3.19
CA ASN A 41 -3.17 8.69 -3.46
C ASN A 41 -2.15 9.53 -2.71
N ASP A 42 -2.16 10.86 -2.88
CA ASP A 42 -1.15 11.75 -2.28
C ASP A 42 -1.11 11.71 -0.74
N CYS A 43 -2.18 11.26 -0.11
CA CYS A 43 -2.31 11.20 1.35
C CYS A 43 -1.91 9.84 1.94
N ALA A 44 -2.29 8.73 1.29
CA ALA A 44 -2.14 7.39 1.85
C ALA A 44 -2.06 6.27 0.79
N ALA A 45 -1.33 5.21 1.14
CA ALA A 45 -1.42 3.93 0.47
C ALA A 45 -2.42 3.02 1.22
N VAL A 46 -3.36 2.43 0.49
CA VAL A 46 -4.29 1.42 1.01
C VAL A 46 -3.71 0.04 0.76
N VAL A 47 -3.56 -0.72 1.83
CA VAL A 47 -2.95 -2.06 1.82
C VAL A 47 -4.02 -3.09 2.14
N LEU A 48 -4.08 -4.14 1.33
CA LEU A 48 -4.84 -5.35 1.59
C LEU A 48 -3.92 -6.39 2.24
N MET A 49 -4.33 -6.94 3.38
CA MET A 49 -3.57 -7.97 4.10
C MET A 49 -4.46 -9.14 4.50
N HIS A 50 -3.95 -10.36 4.33
CA HIS A 50 -4.63 -11.56 4.80
C HIS A 50 -4.64 -11.63 6.32
N ARG A 51 -5.79 -11.99 6.90
CA ARG A 51 -5.90 -12.28 8.33
C ARG A 51 -5.65 -13.77 8.56
N PRO A 52 -4.93 -14.16 9.64
CA PRO A 52 -4.68 -15.56 9.94
C PRO A 52 -6.00 -16.30 10.21
N ALA A 53 -6.07 -17.55 9.76
CA ALA A 53 -7.14 -18.44 10.14
C ALA A 53 -7.11 -18.70 11.66
N ARG A 54 -8.28 -18.91 12.25
CA ARG A 54 -8.44 -19.12 13.68
C ARG A 54 -9.18 -20.43 13.89
N GLU A 55 -8.68 -21.21 14.82
CA GLU A 55 -9.37 -22.40 15.32
C GLU A 55 -9.82 -22.13 16.75
N PHE A 56 -11.07 -22.44 17.04
CA PHE A 56 -11.58 -22.36 18.40
C PHE A 56 -12.65 -23.41 18.65
N THR A 57 -12.75 -23.83 19.91
CA THR A 57 -13.84 -24.69 20.38
C THR A 57 -15.01 -23.80 20.80
N THR A 58 -16.18 -24.07 20.22
CA THR A 58 -17.41 -23.37 20.60
C THR A 58 -17.90 -23.84 21.97
N ARG A 59 -18.87 -23.12 22.57
CA ARG A 59 -19.52 -23.54 23.82
C ARG A 59 -20.23 -24.90 23.74
N PHE A 60 -20.48 -25.42 22.54
CA PHE A 60 -21.08 -26.73 22.30
C PHE A 60 -20.03 -27.80 21.98
N ASP A 61 -18.77 -27.58 22.41
CA ASP A 61 -17.61 -28.45 22.17
C ASP A 61 -17.29 -28.76 20.70
N LYS A 62 -17.92 -28.05 19.76
CA LYS A 62 -17.62 -28.17 18.33
C LYS A 62 -16.41 -27.33 17.98
N ARG A 63 -15.40 -27.95 17.36
CA ARG A 63 -14.26 -27.26 16.75
C ARG A 63 -14.73 -26.52 15.50
N VAL A 64 -14.36 -25.25 15.39
CA VAL A 64 -14.65 -24.40 14.23
C VAL A 64 -13.35 -23.83 13.70
N HIS A 65 -13.16 -23.96 12.38
CA HIS A 65 -12.12 -23.28 11.62
C HIS A 65 -12.71 -22.04 10.95
N PHE A 66 -12.23 -20.88 11.35
CA PHE A 66 -12.70 -19.58 10.87
C PHE A 66 -11.61 -18.89 10.05
N GLN A 67 -11.88 -18.65 8.77
CA GLN A 67 -11.00 -17.91 7.88
C GLN A 67 -11.57 -16.52 7.63
N PRO A 68 -11.13 -15.50 8.39
CA PRO A 68 -11.60 -14.14 8.20
C PRO A 68 -11.23 -13.59 6.82
N SER A 69 -12.11 -12.76 6.25
CA SER A 69 -11.79 -12.00 5.04
C SER A 69 -10.55 -11.15 5.24
N ALA A 70 -9.83 -10.87 4.14
CA ALA A 70 -8.70 -9.94 4.17
C ALA A 70 -9.13 -8.57 4.73
N THR A 71 -8.21 -7.90 5.42
CA THR A 71 -8.44 -6.57 5.99
C THR A 71 -7.74 -5.51 5.15
N THR A 72 -8.30 -4.30 5.15
CA THR A 72 -7.69 -3.13 4.52
C THR A 72 -7.32 -2.11 5.58
N PHE A 73 -6.15 -1.50 5.42
CA PHE A 73 -5.70 -0.41 6.27
C PHE A 73 -4.89 0.61 5.46
N ARG A 74 -4.64 1.78 6.07
CA ARG A 74 -3.94 2.90 5.44
C ARG A 74 -2.56 3.07 6.07
N ILE A 75 -1.56 3.32 5.24
CA ILE A 75 -0.21 3.72 5.64
C ILE A 75 0.20 4.97 4.88
N SER A 76 1.23 5.65 5.37
CA SER A 76 1.86 6.74 4.62
C SER A 76 2.37 6.23 3.26
N THR A 77 2.18 7.03 2.22
CA THR A 77 2.73 6.80 0.87
C THR A 77 4.25 6.71 0.84
N HIS A 78 4.92 7.34 1.81
CA HIS A 78 6.36 7.39 1.96
C HIS A 78 6.88 6.46 3.07
N ALA A 79 6.03 5.61 3.65
CA ALA A 79 6.42 4.70 4.72
C ALA A 79 7.62 3.83 4.32
N GLU A 80 8.61 3.67 5.21
CA GLU A 80 9.83 2.88 4.99
C GLU A 80 9.59 1.36 5.14
N THR A 81 8.63 0.83 4.38
CA THR A 81 8.35 -0.61 4.34
C THR A 81 9.22 -1.33 3.31
N GLU A 82 9.51 -2.60 3.53
CA GLU A 82 10.21 -3.43 2.55
C GLU A 82 9.28 -3.75 1.37
N VAL A 83 9.70 -3.43 0.14
CA VAL A 83 8.96 -3.74 -1.09
C VAL A 83 9.64 -4.89 -1.81
N LEU A 84 8.95 -6.03 -1.90
CA LEU A 84 9.54 -7.31 -2.32
C LEU A 84 9.57 -7.50 -3.84
N ASN A 85 8.68 -6.82 -4.57
CA ASN A 85 8.48 -7.03 -6.01
C ASN A 85 9.17 -5.98 -6.90
N ARG A 86 10.05 -5.14 -6.35
CA ARG A 86 10.80 -4.12 -7.11
C ARG A 86 12.17 -4.56 -7.61
N ASN A 87 12.46 -5.85 -7.52
CA ASN A 87 13.77 -6.35 -7.89
C ASN A 87 13.99 -6.19 -9.40
N PRO A 88 15.05 -5.48 -9.86
CA PRO A 88 15.35 -5.34 -11.27
C PRO A 88 16.00 -6.62 -11.79
N ARG A 89 15.23 -7.73 -11.87
CA ARG A 89 15.72 -8.87 -12.64
C ARG A 89 15.79 -8.44 -14.11
N PRO A 90 16.93 -8.61 -14.79
CA PRO A 90 17.01 -8.30 -16.21
C PRO A 90 15.96 -9.13 -16.94
N LYS A 91 15.16 -8.48 -17.80
CA LYS A 91 14.23 -9.19 -18.68
C LYS A 91 15.01 -10.30 -19.38
N ARG A 92 14.68 -11.57 -19.09
CA ARG A 92 15.21 -12.70 -19.86
C ARG A 92 14.89 -12.40 -21.32
N LYS A 93 15.91 -12.19 -22.16
CA LYS A 93 15.74 -12.05 -23.61
C LYS A 93 14.98 -13.29 -24.09
N SER A 94 13.84 -13.11 -24.74
CA SER A 94 13.12 -14.18 -25.43
C SER A 94 14.11 -14.84 -26.40
N PRO A 95 14.19 -16.17 -26.49
CA PRO A 95 15.02 -16.81 -27.50
C PRO A 95 14.50 -16.36 -28.87
N GLU A 96 15.37 -15.71 -29.64
CA GLU A 96 15.13 -15.27 -31.00
C GLU A 96 14.64 -16.47 -31.81
N ARG A 97 13.41 -16.38 -32.35
CA ARG A 97 12.88 -17.41 -33.24
C ARG A 97 13.76 -17.43 -34.49
N ARG A 98 14.66 -18.42 -34.57
CA ARG A 98 15.38 -18.77 -35.80
C ARG A 98 14.34 -19.25 -36.82
N THR A 99 14.12 -18.42 -37.85
CA THR A 99 13.49 -18.78 -39.11
C THR A 99 14.41 -19.66 -39.95
#